data_AF-A0A0P0XQL7-F1
#
_entry.id   AF-A0A0P0XQL7-F1
#
_cell.length_a   1.000
_cell.length_b   1.000
_cell.length_c   1.000
_cell.angle_alpha   90.00
_cell.angle_beta   90.00
_cell.angle_gamma   90.00
#
_symmetry.space_group_name_H-M   'P 1'
#
loop_
_entity.id
_entity.type
_entity.pdbx_description
1 polymer ?
#
loop_
_entity_poly.entity_id
_entity_poly.type
_entity_poly.pdbx_seq_one_letter_code
_entity_poly.pdbx_strand_id
1 'polypeptide(L)' 'LPLIWLSYFLTEPIKRKHPNITYADLYQLAGVVAVEVTGGPTVDFVPGRRDSSVCPREGRLPDAKKGKGTS' A
#
# COMPACT_ATOMS: atom_id res chain seq x y z
N LEU A 1 -5.76 7.41 14.35
CA LEU A 1 -6.57 7.72 13.14
C LEU A 1 -6.19 9.01 12.36
N PRO A 2 -4.90 9.43 12.25
CA PRO A 2 -4.50 10.45 11.26
C PRO A 2 -3.83 9.89 9.99
N LEU A 3 -3.24 8.69 10.04
CA LEU A 3 -2.41 8.15 8.97
C LEU A 3 -3.20 7.63 7.75
N ILE A 4 -4.37 7.04 7.97
CA ILE A 4 -5.24 6.55 6.88
C ILE A 4 -5.72 7.71 6.02
N TRP A 5 -6.07 8.83 6.65
CA TRP A 5 -6.52 10.04 5.96
C TRP A 5 -5.42 10.67 5.09
N LEU A 6 -4.17 10.65 5.58
CA LEU A 6 -3.02 11.14 4.81
C LEU A 6 -2.78 10.29 3.56
N SER A 7 -2.82 8.96 3.68
CA SER A 7 -2.64 8.07 2.54
C SER A 7 -3.70 8.32 1.47
N TYR A 8 -4.97 8.41 1.86
CA TYR A 8 -6.07 8.73 0.96
C TYR A 8 -5.85 10.07 0.24
N PHE A 9 -5.57 11.14 1.00
CA PHE A 9 -5.35 12.48 0.44
C PHE A 9 -4.23 12.53 -0.61
N LEU A 10 -3.13 11.81 -0.39
CA LEU A 10 -2.00 11.77 -1.33
C LEU A 10 -2.33 10.97 -2.60
N THR A 11 -3.11 9.90 -2.50
CA THR A 11 -3.40 9.01 -3.63
C THR A 11 -4.59 9.45 -4.47
N GLU A 12 -5.56 10.15 -3.90
CA GLU A 12 -6.75 10.65 -4.59
C GLU A 12 -6.47 11.49 -5.86
N PRO A 13 -5.56 12.48 -5.87
CA PRO A 13 -5.27 13.24 -7.09
C PRO A 13 -4.69 12.36 -8.21
N ILE A 14 -3.94 11.31 -7.85
CA ILE A 14 -3.37 10.36 -8.81
C ILE A 14 -4.47 9.46 -9.38
N LYS A 15 -5.34 8.94 -8.51
CA LYS A 15 -6.51 8.15 -8.90
C LYS A 15 -7.44 8.92 -9.85
N ARG A 16 -7.67 10.22 -9.60
CA ARG A 16 -8.49 11.07 -10.49
C ARG A 16 -7.87 11.27 -11.87
N LYS A 17 -6.53 11.31 -11.98
CA LYS A 17 -5.82 11.37 -13.27
C LYS A 17 -5.83 10.02 -13.99
N HIS A 18 -5.90 8.91 -13.25
CA HIS A 18 -5.86 7.55 -13.77
C HIS A 18 -7.05 6.70 -13.26
N PRO A 19 -8.28 6.97 -13.72
CA PRO A 19 -9.49 6.32 -13.20
C PRO A 19 -9.54 4.81 -13.47
N ASN A 20 -8.80 4.32 -14.46
CA ASN A 20 -8.79 2.92 -14.88
C ASN A 20 -7.96 2.01 -13.95
N ILE A 21 -7.08 2.56 -13.12
CA ILE A 21 -6.22 1.80 -12.21
C ILE A 21 -7.01 1.49 -10.94
N THR A 22 -6.86 0.31 -10.35
CA THR A 22 -7.53 -0.07 -9.09
C THR A 22 -6.85 0.57 -7.88
N TYR A 23 -7.58 0.78 -6.77
CA TYR A 23 -6.94 1.29 -5.54
C TYR A 23 -5.85 0.34 -5.03
N ALA A 24 -6.07 -0.97 -5.16
CA ALA A 24 -5.11 -2.00 -4.80
C ALA A 24 -3.78 -1.88 -5.58
N ASP A 25 -3.84 -1.63 -6.89
CA ASP A 25 -2.64 -1.43 -7.72
C ASP A 25 -1.97 -0.10 -7.40
N LEU A 26 -2.76 0.97 -7.18
CA LEU A 26 -2.24 2.30 -6.86
C LEU A 26 -1.42 2.30 -5.56
N TYR A 27 -1.93 1.69 -4.49
CA TYR A 27 -1.20 1.62 -3.22
C TYR A 27 0.06 0.76 -3.32
N GLN A 28 0.04 -0.30 -4.11
CA GLN A 28 1.22 -1.13 -4.31
C GLN A 28 2.31 -0.40 -5.10
N LEU A 29 1.92 0.26 -6.20
CA LEU A 29 2.84 1.03 -7.01
C LEU A 29 3.46 2.17 -6.21
N ALA A 30 2.68 2.84 -5.36
CA ALA A 30 3.21 3.87 -4.46
C ALA A 30 4.29 3.33 -3.52
N GLY A 31 4.14 2.09 -3.02
CA GLY A 31 5.15 1.42 -2.21
C GLY A 31 6.43 1.09 -2.98
N VAL A 32 6.30 0.57 -4.21
CA VAL A 32 7.43 0.30 -5.11
C VAL A 32 8.22 1.58 -5.37
N VAL A 33 7.53 2.64 -5.80
CA VAL A 33 8.16 3.94 -6.09
C VAL A 33 8.81 4.52 -4.83
N ALA A 34 8.21 4.37 -3.65
CA ALA A 34 8.82 4.85 -2.40
C ALA A 34 10.15 4.15 -2.10
N VAL A 35 10.28 2.85 -2.37
CA VAL A 35 11.53 2.11 -2.21
C VAL A 35 12.57 2.58 -3.23
N GLU A 36 12.19 2.74 -4.49
CA GLU A 36 13.11 3.18 -5.55
C GLU A 36 13.64 4.60 -5.32
N VAL A 37 12.75 5.54 -4.96
CA VAL A 37 13.11 6.94 -4.71
C VAL A 37 14.01 7.10 -3.49
N THR A 38 13.92 6.19 -2.51
CA THR A 38 14.81 6.19 -1.34
C THR A 38 16.16 5.52 -1.60
N GLY A 39 16.46 5.13 -2.85
CA GLY A 39 17.69 4.47 -3.25
C GLY A 39 17.70 2.96 -2.99
N GLY A 40 16.51 2.38 -2.75
CA GLY A 40 16.32 0.94 -2.67
C GLY A 40 16.39 0.26 -4.04
N PRO A 41 16.28 -1.08 -4.07
CA PRO A 41 16.29 -1.84 -5.31
C PRO A 41 15.04 -1.56 -6.14
N THR A 42 15.16 -1.70 -7.46
CA THR A 42 14.01 -1.74 -8.37
C THR A 42 13.15 -2.96 -8.04
N VAL A 43 11.84 -2.76 -7.87
CA VAL A 43 10.89 -3.83 -7.56
C VAL A 43 9.96 -4.03 -8.74
N ASP A 44 9.99 -5.21 -9.34
CA ASP A 44 9.09 -5.54 -10.45
C ASP A 44 7.62 -5.44 -10.02
N PHE A 45 6.86 -4.64 -10.76
CA PHE A 45 5.44 -4.41 -10.51
C PHE A 45 4.57 -5.09 -11.58
N VAL A 46 3.62 -5.93 -11.15
CA VAL A 46 2.63 -6.57 -12.02
C VAL A 46 1.24 -6.01 -11.72
N PRO A 47 0.61 -5.28 -12.66
CA PRO A 47 -0.75 -4.76 -12.49
C PRO A 47 -1.81 -5.86 -12.62
N GLY A 48 -3.04 -5.56 -12.19
CA GLY A 48 -4.21 -6.43 -12.35
C GLY A 48 -4.88 -6.82 -11.04
N ARG A 49 -4.51 -6.20 -9.92
CA ARG A 49 -5.20 -6.44 -8.64
C ARG A 49 -6.60 -5.88 -8.71
N ARG A 50 -7.56 -6.61 -8.15
CA ARG A 50 -8.96 -6.17 -8.05
C ARG A 50 -9.21 -5.57 -6.68
N ASP A 51 -9.96 -4.48 -6.66
CA ASP A 51 -10.42 -3.89 -5.41
C ASP A 51 -11.39 -4.84 -4.70
N SER A 52 -11.21 -5.02 -3.40
CA SER A 52 -12.09 -5.81 -2.55
C SER A 52 -12.84 -4.89 -1.60
N SER A 53 -14.15 -5.08 -1.48
CA SER A 53 -14.99 -4.41 -0.48
C SER A 53 -14.93 -5.08 0.89
N VAL A 54 -14.31 -6.27 0.99
CA VAL A 54 -14.19 -7.02 2.24
C VAL A 54 -12.89 -6.64 2.93
N CYS A 55 -13.01 -5.99 4.07
CA CYS A 55 -11.87 -5.71 4.95
C CYS A 55 -11.52 -6.96 5.78
N PRO A 56 -10.24 -7.36 5.87
CA PRO A 56 -9.83 -8.43 6.77
C PRO A 56 -10.02 -8.00 8.24
N ARG A 57 -10.17 -8.99 9.13
CA ARG A 57 -10.24 -8.73 10.57
C ARG A 57 -8.98 -8.02 11.05
N GLU A 58 -9.16 -7.02 11.90
CA GLU A 58 -8.06 -6.28 12.54
C GLU A 58 -7.19 -7.21 13.40
N GLY A 59 -5.94 -6.81 13.66
CA GLY A 59 -4.99 -7.58 14.49
C GLY A 59 -4.14 -8.62 13.75
N ARG A 60 -4.16 -8.63 12.41
CA ARG A 60 -3.25 -9.46 11.60
C ARG A 60 -1.84 -8.88 11.44
N LEU A 61 -1.69 -7.58 11.68
CA LEU A 61 -0.39 -6.92 11.61
C LEU A 61 0.45 -7.28 12.84
N PRO A 62 1.78 -7.46 12.69
CA PRO A 62 2.64 -7.76 13.81
C PRO A 62 2.64 -6.62 14.84
N ASP A 63 2.57 -6.98 16.12
CA ASP A 63 2.75 -6.03 17.22
C ASP A 63 4.22 -5.63 17.31
N ALA A 64 4.51 -4.34 17.15
CA ALA A 64 5.87 -3.80 17.22
C ALA A 64 6.56 -4.05 18.57
N LYS A 65 5.80 -4.33 19.65
CA LYS A 65 6.35 -4.68 20.97
C LYS A 65 6.74 -6.15 21.11
N LYS A 66 6.26 -7.03 20.22
CA LYS A 66 6.67 -8.43 20.17
C LYS A 66 7.85 -8.57 19.21
N GLY A 67 9.01 -8.97 19.74
CA GLY A 67 10.16 -9.34 18.91
C GLY A 67 9.84 -10.48 17.93
N LYS A 68 10.65 -10.65 16.88
CA LYS A 68 10.53 -11.79 15.95
C LYS A 68 10.66 -13.08 16.74
N GLY A 69 9.56 -13.80 16.92
CA GLY A 69 9.57 -15.12 17.53
C GLY A 69 10.43 -16.05 16.68
N THR A 70 11.63 -16.35 17.15
CA THR A 70 12.38 -17.53 16.72
C THR A 70 11.69 -18.74 17.31
N SER A 71 11.00 -19.50 16.46
CA SER A 71 10.70 -20.91 16.67
C SER A 71 10.86 -21.64 15.36
#